data_AF-S6CV22-F1
#
_entry.id   AF-S6CV22-F1
#
_cell.length_a   1.000
_cell.length_b   1.000
_cell.length_c   1.000
_cell.angle_alpha   90.00
_cell.angle_beta   90.00
_cell.angle_gamma   90.00
#
_symmetry.space_group_name_H-M   'P 1'
#
loop_
_entity.id
_entity.type
_entity.pdbx_description
1 polymer ?
#
loop_
_entity_poly.entity_id
_entity_poly.type
_entity_poly.pdbx_seq_one_letter_code
_entity_poly.pdbx_strand_id
1 'polypeptide(L)'
;MVHVLYVVDTQRYGEPALSSAEVLIDCLEDDGREHLRSLVESGDRRGVTVEEHCRHGRPADEIAAAAEELAVDLIVPCLSDVTPAQLRHQGVDSNRIADPRSPMTA
;
A
#
# COMPACT_ATOMS: atom_id res chain seq x y z
N MET A 1 -2.10 13.69 9.50
CA MET A 1 -1.16 12.54 9.56
C MET A 1 -1.50 11.62 8.41
N VAL A 2 -0.50 11.00 7.78
CA VAL A 2 -0.70 10.10 6.65
C VAL A 2 -0.16 8.72 7.02
N HIS A 3 -0.97 7.69 6.85
CA HIS A 3 -0.52 6.30 6.98
C HIS A 3 -0.12 5.79 5.60
N VAL A 4 1.08 5.22 5.48
CA VAL A 4 1.55 4.57 4.24
C VAL A 4 1.65 3.08 4.50
N LEU A 5 1.03 2.29 3.62
CA LEU A 5 0.92 0.84 3.75
C LEU A 5 1.54 0.15 2.53
N TYR A 6 2.45 -0.79 2.77
CA TYR A 6 2.97 -1.72 1.77
C TYR A 6 2.54 -3.14 2.14
N VAL A 7 1.98 -3.87 1.17
CA VAL A 7 1.52 -5.26 1.38
C VAL A 7 2.24 -6.20 0.41
N VAL A 8 2.97 -7.17 0.95
CA VAL A 8 3.52 -8.29 0.17
C VAL A 8 2.39 -9.27 -0.14
N ASP A 9 2.08 -9.45 -1.43
CA ASP A 9 0.98 -10.31 -1.89
C ASP A 9 1.35 -11.81 -1.79
N THR A 10 0.89 -12.45 -0.71
CA THR A 10 1.15 -13.87 -0.46
C THR A 10 0.35 -14.80 -1.37
N GLN A 11 -0.70 -14.33 -2.06
CA GLN A 11 -1.38 -15.15 -3.08
C GLN A 11 -0.52 -15.31 -4.33
N ARG A 12 0.29 -14.28 -4.63
CA ARG A 12 1.17 -14.26 -5.79
C ARG A 12 2.49 -14.98 -5.54
N TYR A 13 3.06 -14.80 -4.35
CA TYR A 13 4.40 -15.28 -4.03
C TYR A 13 4.44 -16.48 -3.09
N GLY A 14 3.29 -16.89 -2.54
CA GLY A 14 3.17 -17.94 -1.53
C GLY A 14 3.18 -17.39 -0.10
N GLU A 15 2.85 -18.23 0.87
CA GLU A 15 2.99 -17.91 2.30
C GLU A 15 4.45 -18.09 2.76
N PRO A 16 4.91 -17.39 3.83
CA PRO A 16 6.27 -17.50 4.37
C PRO A 16 6.70 -18.89 4.88
N ALA A 17 5.91 -19.95 4.67
CA ALA A 17 6.14 -21.27 5.23
C ALA A 17 7.08 -22.18 4.42
N LEU A 18 7.46 -21.78 3.20
CA LEU A 18 8.36 -22.55 2.33
C LEU A 18 9.68 -21.79 2.15
N SER A 19 10.82 -22.46 2.38
CA SER A 19 12.16 -21.83 2.42
C SER A 19 12.51 -20.93 1.22
N SER A 20 12.05 -21.24 0.01
CA SER A 20 12.28 -20.39 -1.18
C SER A 20 11.31 -19.21 -1.30
N ALA A 21 10.09 -19.35 -0.77
CA ALA A 21 9.11 -18.26 -0.73
C ALA A 21 9.44 -17.28 0.40
N GLU A 22 9.96 -17.78 1.53
CA GLU A 22 10.42 -16.99 2.67
C GLU A 22 11.50 -15.98 2.27
N VAL A 23 12.57 -16.42 1.59
CA VAL A 23 13.64 -15.53 1.10
C VAL A 23 13.11 -14.46 0.14
N LEU A 24 12.15 -14.83 -0.73
CA LEU A 24 11.54 -13.87 -1.65
C LEU A 24 10.68 -12.84 -0.90
N ILE A 25 9.91 -13.28 0.09
CA ILE A 25 9.09 -12.40 0.92
C ILE A 25 9.97 -11.42 1.69
N ASP A 26 11.05 -11.91 2.32
CA ASP A 26 12.00 -11.05 3.04
C ASP A 26 12.59 -9.96 2.12
N CYS A 27 12.98 -10.33 0.90
CA CYS A 27 13.48 -9.37 -0.09
C CYS A 27 12.41 -8.33 -0.46
N LEU A 28 11.17 -8.76 -0.67
CA LEU A 28 10.05 -7.85 -0.98
C LEU A 28 9.69 -6.93 0.19
N GLU A 29 9.83 -7.41 1.43
CA GLU A 29 9.64 -6.60 2.62
C GLU A 29 10.75 -5.57 2.78
N ASP A 30 12.01 -5.94 2.54
CA ASP A 30 13.14 -5.02 2.61
C ASP A 30 13.02 -3.90 1.56
N ASP A 31 12.67 -4.26 0.31
CA ASP A 31 12.35 -3.29 -0.74
C ASP A 31 11.18 -2.38 -0.34
N GLY A 32 10.13 -2.97 0.24
CA GLY A 32 8.96 -2.25 0.76
C GLY A 32 9.33 -1.24 1.86
N ARG A 33 10.14 -1.67 2.83
CA ARG A 33 10.64 -0.82 3.93
C ARG A 33 11.50 0.33 3.43
N GLU A 34 12.34 0.11 2.41
CA GLU A 34 13.11 1.20 1.79
C GLU A 34 12.18 2.22 1.12
N HIS A 35 11.16 1.74 0.42
CA HIS A 35 10.18 2.61 -0.22
C HIS A 35 9.37 3.43 0.79
N LEU A 36 8.90 2.79 1.87
CA LEU A 36 8.18 3.45 2.97
C LEU A 36 9.04 4.53 3.64
N ARG A 37 10.32 4.25 3.91
CA ARG A 37 11.27 5.21 4.48
C ARG A 37 11.42 6.45 3.61
N SER A 38 11.51 6.29 2.29
CA SER A 38 11.54 7.42 1.35
C SER A 38 10.28 8.29 1.43
N LEU A 39 9.11 7.69 1.67
CA LEU A 39 7.86 8.43 1.88
C LEU A 39 7.86 9.20 3.20
N VAL A 40 8.37 8.58 4.28
CA VAL A 40 8.53 9.24 5.59
C VAL A 40 9.45 10.46 5.45
N GLU A 41 10.63 10.30 4.86
CA GLU A 41 11.56 11.40 4.63
C GLU A 41 10.96 12.51 3.76
N SER A 42 10.14 12.15 2.76
CA SER A 42 9.43 13.12 1.93
C SER A 42 8.35 13.88 2.72
N GLY A 43 7.67 13.20 3.63
CA GLY A 43 6.74 13.79 4.58
C GLY A 43 7.43 14.81 5.49
N ASP A 44 8.53 14.41 6.11
CA ASP A 44 9.32 15.26 7.01
C ASP A 44 9.80 16.54 6.33
N ARG A 45 10.33 16.42 5.10
CA ARG A 45 10.74 17.59 4.30
C ARG A 45 9.58 18.57 4.00
N ARG A 46 8.34 18.09 4.04
CA ARG A 46 7.12 18.88 3.77
C ARG A 46 6.35 19.24 5.05
N GLY A 47 6.85 18.85 6.23
CA GLY A 47 6.15 19.05 7.49
C GLY A 47 4.88 18.19 7.64
N VAL A 48 4.81 17.06 6.95
CA VAL A 48 3.70 16.09 7.03
C VAL A 48 4.17 14.87 7.82
N THR A 49 3.53 14.60 8.96
CA THR A 49 3.77 13.36 9.71
C THR A 49 3.27 12.15 8.92
N VAL A 50 4.19 11.23 8.64
CA VAL A 50 3.92 9.97 7.94
C VAL A 50 4.23 8.80 8.88
N GLU A 51 3.32 7.85 8.97
CA GLU A 51 3.49 6.60 9.73
C GLU A 51 3.48 5.41 8.76
N GLU A 52 4.51 4.57 8.82
CA GLU A 52 4.69 3.45 7.90
C GLU A 52 4.19 2.11 8.44
N HIS A 53 3.62 1.30 7.54
CA HIS A 53 3.07 -0.01 7.82
C HIS A 53 3.53 -0.99 6.73
N CYS A 54 4.23 -2.05 7.11
CA CYS A 54 4.59 -3.15 6.21
C CYS A 54 3.86 -4.41 6.66
N ARG A 55 3.07 -5.00 5.77
CA ARG A 55 2.27 -6.21 6.03
C ARG A 55 2.49 -7.25 4.92
N HIS A 56 2.11 -8.48 5.17
CA HIS A 56 2.11 -9.55 4.18
C HIS A 56 0.77 -10.29 4.23
N GLY A 57 0.17 -10.56 3.08
CA GLY A 57 -1.17 -11.16 3.02
C GLY A 57 -1.84 -10.94 1.69
N ARG A 58 -3.18 -11.01 1.68
CA ARG A 58 -4.00 -10.66 0.52
C ARG A 58 -4.19 -9.13 0.52
N PRO A 59 -3.73 -8.38 -0.51
CA PRO A 59 -3.72 -6.92 -0.47
C PRO A 59 -5.07 -6.30 -0.12
N ALA A 60 -6.16 -6.78 -0.71
CA ALA A 60 -7.50 -6.26 -0.42
C ALA A 60 -7.92 -6.46 1.04
N ASP A 61 -7.60 -7.61 1.61
CA ASP A 61 -7.96 -7.96 3.00
C ASP A 61 -7.11 -7.13 3.98
N GLU A 62 -5.80 -7.02 3.73
CA GLU A 62 -4.88 -6.22 4.55
C GLU A 62 -5.18 -4.72 4.51
N ILE A 63 -5.52 -4.17 3.35
CA ILE A 63 -5.91 -2.76 3.21
C ILE A 63 -7.20 -2.49 3.98
N ALA A 64 -8.19 -3.38 3.89
CA ALA A 64 -9.45 -3.23 4.62
C ALA A 64 -9.23 -3.30 6.14
N ALA A 65 -8.43 -4.27 6.61
CA ALA A 65 -8.09 -4.43 8.01
C ALA A 65 -7.33 -3.21 8.56
N ALA A 66 -6.33 -2.70 7.82
CA ALA A 66 -5.58 -1.50 8.19
C ALA A 66 -6.50 -0.28 8.25
N ALA A 67 -7.45 -0.14 7.31
CA ALA A 67 -8.36 0.99 7.30
C ALA A 67 -9.31 1.01 8.51
N GLU A 68 -9.77 -0.17 8.95
CA GLU A 68 -10.58 -0.32 10.15
C GLU A 68 -9.74 -0.07 11.42
N GLU A 69 -8.55 -0.66 11.51
CA GLU A 69 -7.64 -0.54 12.67
C GLU A 69 -7.16 0.89 12.90
N LEU A 70 -6.81 1.59 11.81
CA LEU A 70 -6.27 2.95 11.84
C LEU A 70 -7.36 4.03 11.76
N ALA A 71 -8.63 3.62 11.61
CA ALA A 71 -9.79 4.50 11.47
C ALA A 71 -9.60 5.61 10.41
N VAL A 72 -9.15 5.24 9.20
CA VAL A 72 -8.88 6.20 8.12
C VAL A 72 -10.13 6.48 7.27
N ASP A 73 -10.35 7.74 6.93
CA ASP A 73 -11.49 8.17 6.12
C ASP A 73 -11.25 8.06 4.61
N LEU A 74 -9.99 8.03 4.17
CA LEU A 74 -9.58 8.01 2.77
C LEU A 74 -8.40 7.06 2.54
N ILE A 75 -8.53 6.23 1.51
CA ILE A 75 -7.46 5.36 1.01
C ILE A 75 -7.06 5.88 -0.36
N VAL A 76 -5.79 6.21 -0.53
CA VAL A 76 -5.22 6.57 -1.83
C VAL A 76 -4.29 5.45 -2.28
N PRO A 77 -4.65 4.66 -3.30
CA PRO A 77 -3.75 3.63 -3.80
C PRO A 77 -2.55 4.28 -4.48
N CYS A 78 -1.35 3.99 -3.97
CA CYS A 78 -0.10 4.32 -4.66
C CYS A 78 0.15 3.26 -5.72
N LEU A 79 -0.01 3.66 -6.97
CA LEU A 79 0.16 2.79 -8.12
C LEU A 79 1.55 3.01 -8.68
N SER A 80 2.46 2.13 -8.29
CA SER A 80 3.75 1.99 -8.97
C SER A 80 3.59 0.89 -10.02
N ASP A 81 3.88 1.19 -11.28
CA ASP A 81 3.84 0.23 -12.41
C ASP A 81 2.48 -0.40 -12.76
N VAL A 82 1.38 0.14 -12.23
CA VAL A 82 0.01 -0.31 -12.53
C VAL A 82 -0.73 0.73 -13.36
N THR A 83 -1.26 0.30 -14.51
CA THR A 83 -2.12 1.16 -15.33
C THR A 83 -3.56 1.20 -14.78
N PRO A 84 -4.31 2.30 -14.96
CA PRO A 84 -5.72 2.39 -14.56
C PRO A 84 -6.61 1.26 -15.10
N ALA A 85 -6.26 0.66 -16.23
CA ALA A 85 -6.98 -0.46 -16.83
C ALA A 85 -6.83 -1.76 -16.02
N GLN A 86 -5.65 -2.02 -15.45
CA GLN A 86 -5.40 -3.20 -14.63
C GLN A 86 -6.18 -3.17 -13.31
N LEU A 87 -6.40 -1.99 -12.72
CA LEU A 87 -7.16 -1.84 -11.47
C LEU A 87 -8.63 -2.17 -11.63
N ARG A 88 -9.24 -1.73 -12.73
CA ARG A 88 -10.62 -2.07 -13.06
C ARG A 88 -10.80 -3.58 -13.18
N HIS A 89 -9.80 -4.26 -13.72
CA HIS A 89 -9.80 -5.71 -13.87
C HIS A 89 -9.62 -6.46 -12.54
N GLN A 90 -9.09 -5.80 -11.51
CA GLN A 90 -8.94 -6.35 -10.15
C GLN A 90 -10.11 -6.02 -9.22
N GLY A 91 -11.16 -5.37 -9.72
CA GLY A 91 -12.36 -5.09 -8.92
C GLY A 91 -12.18 -4.01 -7.87
N VAL A 92 -11.11 -3.21 -7.95
CA VAL A 92 -10.96 -2.03 -7.09
C VAL A 92 -12.03 -1.01 -7.50
N ASP A 93 -12.92 -0.67 -6.56
CA ASP A 93 -13.99 0.28 -6.82
C ASP A 93 -13.42 1.66 -7.14
N SER A 94 -13.49 2.04 -8.41
CA SER A 94 -13.04 3.34 -8.91
C SER A 94 -13.71 4.52 -8.21
N ASN A 95 -14.87 4.32 -7.58
CA ASN A 95 -15.57 5.36 -6.82
C ASN A 95 -14.94 5.64 -5.45
N ARG A 96 -14.03 4.77 -4.99
CA ARG A 96 -13.21 4.94 -3.77
C ARG A 96 -11.76 5.30 -4.07
N ILE A 97 -11.39 5.41 -5.36
CA ILE A 97 -10.09 5.89 -5.81
C ILE A 97 -10.22 7.39 -6.07
N ALA A 98 -9.60 8.21 -5.23
CA ALA A 98 -9.46 9.64 -5.55
C ALA A 98 -8.58 9.79 -6.81
N ASP A 99 -9.11 10.38 -7.89
CA ASP A 99 -8.28 10.81 -9.03
C ASP A 99 -7.47 12.04 -8.56
N PRO A 100 -6.13 11.97 -8.52
CA PRO A 100 -5.29 13.10 -8.07
C PRO A 100 -5.40 14.34 -8.97
N ARG A 101 -6.07 14.23 -10.13
CA ARG A 101 -6.34 15.34 -11.06
C ARG A 101 -7.75 15.91 -10.90
N SER A 102 -8.61 15.29 -10.09
CA SER A 102 -9.90 15.87 -9.76
C SER A 102 -9.69 17.08 -8.85
N PRO A 103 -10.33 18.23 -9.13
CA PRO A 103 -10.26 19.37 -8.23
C PRO A 103 -10.81 18.94 -6.87
N MET A 104 -10.02 19.17 -5.82
CA MET A 104 -10.41 18.91 -4.43
C MET A 104 -11.48 19.95 -4.07
N THR A 105 -12.76 19.60 -4.23
CA THR A 105 -13.86 20.45 -3.79
C THR A 105 -13.93 20.37 -2.27
N ALA A 106 -13.68 21.52 -1.63
CA ALA A 106 -13.78 21.76 -0.20
C ALA A 106 -15.23 21.73 0.31
#